data_AF-A0ABD8A6L3-F1
#
_entry.id   AF-A0ABD8A6L3-F1
#
_cell.length_a   1.000
_cell.length_b   1.000
_cell.length_c   1.000
_cell.angle_alpha   90.00
_cell.angle_beta   90.00
_cell.angle_gamma   90.00
#
_symmetry.space_group_name_H-M   'P 1'
#
loop_
_entity.id
_entity.type
_entity.pdbx_description
1 polymer ?
#
loop_
_entity_poly.entity_id
_entity_poly.type
_entity_poly.pdbx_seq_one_letter_code
_entity_poly.pdbx_strand_id
1 'polypeptide(L)'
;MAKKQLFTLCILCFLTVALVCGCISDTEKKLEQATLLIESADEKIAEVEDLEWNRENLGFIKAQFAGAEVDLDEAVKVLYTIEPANDEEKRTIDACVVMCTAAKDLCNVVRTDLADGMEHMLKAEEYADRKDMTGAKSELKLAKPEFVDTRIKLQQIQAHVNGISVHDLPAEERGMLTSFKMSIDEFLHMLTELVDTLNTVV
;
A
#
# COMPACT_ATOMS: atom_id res chain seq x y z
N MET A 1 -6.30 19.89 -10.07
CA MET A 1 -7.37 18.95 -9.66
C MET A 1 -7.19 17.66 -10.47
N ALA A 2 -6.09 16.95 -10.24
CA ALA A 2 -5.62 15.81 -11.03
C ALA A 2 -4.78 14.86 -10.13
N LYS A 3 -5.37 14.45 -9.00
CA LYS A 3 -4.82 13.44 -8.08
C LYS A 3 -5.81 12.29 -7.87
N LYS A 4 -6.77 12.12 -8.79
CA LYS A 4 -7.62 10.94 -8.79
C LYS A 4 -6.89 9.89 -9.60
N GLN A 5 -6.67 8.72 -9.01
CA GLN A 5 -6.31 7.47 -9.69
C GLN A 5 -4.82 7.22 -9.96
N LEU A 6 -4.04 6.95 -8.91
CA LEU A 6 -2.79 6.20 -9.10
C LEU A 6 -2.98 4.68 -8.91
N PHE A 7 -3.86 4.26 -8.01
CA PHE A 7 -4.21 2.83 -7.86
C PHE A 7 -5.36 2.40 -8.79
N THR A 8 -6.45 3.18 -8.87
CA THR A 8 -7.69 2.82 -9.60
C THR A 8 -7.57 2.76 -11.13
N LEU A 9 -6.75 3.62 -11.75
CA LEU A 9 -6.58 3.61 -13.22
C LEU A 9 -5.68 2.46 -13.69
N CYS A 10 -4.85 1.96 -12.78
CA CYS A 10 -3.78 1.02 -13.10
C CYS A 10 -4.32 -0.40 -13.31
N ILE A 11 -5.22 -0.88 -12.46
CA ILE A 11 -5.70 -2.27 -12.53
C ILE A 11 -6.72 -2.48 -13.67
N LEU A 12 -7.49 -1.45 -14.03
CA LEU A 12 -8.46 -1.52 -15.11
C LEU A 12 -7.80 -1.83 -16.49
N CYS A 13 -6.50 -1.54 -16.64
CA CYS A 13 -5.74 -1.88 -17.84
C CYS A 13 -5.40 -3.38 -17.96
N PHE A 14 -5.34 -4.14 -16.85
CA PHE A 14 -5.10 -5.60 -16.88
C PHE A 14 -6.20 -6.36 -17.64
N LEU A 15 -7.42 -5.82 -17.71
CA LEU A 15 -8.61 -6.58 -18.16
C LEU A 15 -8.95 -6.45 -19.65
N THR A 16 -8.31 -5.56 -20.41
CA THR A 16 -8.73 -5.33 -21.81
C THR A 16 -8.22 -6.37 -22.83
N VAL A 17 -7.31 -7.26 -22.43
CA VAL A 17 -6.68 -8.23 -23.37
C VAL A 17 -7.39 -9.59 -23.40
N ALA A 18 -8.20 -9.94 -22.39
CA ALA A 18 -8.85 -11.26 -22.34
C ALA A 18 -10.13 -11.36 -23.21
N LEU A 19 -10.73 -10.24 -23.61
CA LEU A 19 -12.09 -10.20 -24.20
C LEU A 19 -12.21 -10.55 -25.70
N VAL A 20 -11.19 -11.15 -26.34
CA VAL A 20 -11.24 -11.49 -27.78
C VAL A 20 -11.23 -13.01 -28.03
N CYS A 21 -12.00 -13.81 -27.29
CA CYS A 21 -12.59 -15.05 -27.83
C CYS A 21 -13.58 -15.73 -26.86
N GLY A 22 -14.88 -15.38 -26.94
CA GLY A 22 -16.06 -16.26 -26.85
C GLY A 22 -16.21 -17.46 -25.89
N CYS A 23 -15.26 -17.75 -25.01
CA CYS A 23 -15.24 -18.82 -24.02
C CYS A 23 -14.42 -18.29 -22.84
N ILE A 24 -15.08 -17.71 -21.82
CA ILE A 24 -14.37 -17.20 -20.64
C ILE A 24 -13.62 -18.36 -19.99
N SER A 25 -12.30 -18.36 -20.11
CA SER A 25 -11.44 -19.40 -19.56
C SER A 25 -11.52 -19.39 -18.03
N ASP A 26 -11.23 -20.52 -17.37
CA ASP A 26 -11.20 -20.58 -15.89
C ASP A 26 -10.24 -19.53 -15.31
N THR A 27 -9.12 -19.28 -16.01
CA THR A 27 -8.15 -18.23 -15.70
C THR A 27 -8.78 -16.84 -15.74
N GLU A 28 -9.53 -16.51 -16.79
CA GLU A 28 -10.15 -15.19 -16.94
C GLU A 28 -11.13 -14.89 -15.80
N LYS A 29 -11.91 -15.90 -15.33
CA LYS A 29 -12.78 -15.74 -14.16
C LYS A 29 -12.01 -15.49 -12.86
N LYS A 30 -10.89 -16.18 -12.67
CA LYS A 30 -10.03 -16.00 -11.49
C LYS A 30 -9.35 -14.64 -11.50
N LEU A 31 -8.90 -14.18 -12.66
CA LEU A 31 -8.36 -12.83 -12.84
C LEU A 31 -9.41 -11.76 -12.56
N GLU A 32 -10.63 -11.94 -13.06
CA GLU A 32 -11.77 -11.05 -12.77
C GLU A 32 -12.07 -11.03 -11.26
N GLN A 33 -12.14 -12.19 -10.61
CA GLN A 33 -12.36 -12.28 -9.16
C GLN A 33 -11.25 -11.58 -8.36
N ALA A 34 -9.98 -11.81 -8.69
CA ALA A 34 -8.86 -11.13 -8.04
C ALA A 34 -8.94 -9.61 -8.24
N THR A 35 -9.31 -9.17 -9.45
CA THR A 35 -9.45 -7.74 -9.76
C THR A 35 -10.52 -7.08 -8.91
N LEU A 36 -11.70 -7.69 -8.78
CA LEU A 36 -12.78 -7.16 -7.93
C LEU A 36 -12.36 -7.00 -6.46
N LEU A 37 -11.54 -7.92 -5.95
CA LEU A 37 -11.00 -7.83 -4.60
C LEU A 37 -10.01 -6.66 -4.47
N ILE A 38 -9.13 -6.47 -5.46
CA ILE A 38 -8.18 -5.36 -5.43
C ILE A 38 -8.89 -4.01 -5.59
N GLU A 39 -9.93 -3.93 -6.44
CA GLU A 39 -10.78 -2.73 -6.56
C GLU A 39 -11.48 -2.42 -5.23
N SER A 40 -12.01 -3.44 -4.55
CA SER A 40 -12.61 -3.24 -3.23
C SER A 40 -11.62 -2.77 -2.18
N ALA A 41 -10.35 -3.20 -2.25
CA ALA A 41 -9.28 -2.71 -1.39
C ALA A 41 -8.95 -1.24 -1.70
N ASP A 42 -8.87 -0.88 -2.98
CA ASP A 42 -8.61 0.49 -3.44
C ASP A 42 -9.72 1.45 -3.00
N GLU A 43 -10.99 1.05 -3.10
CA GLU A 43 -12.13 1.84 -2.61
C GLU A 43 -11.99 2.19 -1.13
N LYS A 44 -11.57 1.23 -0.30
CA LYS A 44 -11.35 1.44 1.14
C LYS A 44 -10.20 2.42 1.41
N ILE A 45 -9.12 2.32 0.64
CA ILE A 45 -7.99 3.26 0.74
C ILE A 45 -8.43 4.66 0.28
N ALA A 46 -9.22 4.75 -0.79
CA ALA A 46 -9.74 6.01 -1.31
C ALA A 46 -10.69 6.71 -0.31
N GLU A 47 -11.42 5.96 0.53
CA GLU A 47 -12.24 6.54 1.61
C GLU A 47 -11.42 7.33 2.65
N VAL A 48 -10.11 7.08 2.75
CA VAL A 48 -9.23 7.67 3.77
C VAL A 48 -8.12 8.55 3.21
N GLU A 49 -7.95 8.61 1.89
CA GLU A 49 -6.87 9.35 1.22
C GLU A 49 -6.88 10.85 1.57
N ASP A 50 -8.06 11.46 1.61
CA ASP A 50 -8.24 12.89 1.88
C ASP A 50 -8.55 13.18 3.37
N LEU A 51 -8.54 12.16 4.24
CA LEU A 51 -8.81 12.36 5.67
C LEU A 51 -7.59 12.89 6.40
N GLU A 52 -7.82 13.86 7.29
CA GLU A 52 -6.79 14.29 8.22
C GLU A 52 -6.48 13.18 9.23
N TRP A 53 -5.19 12.93 9.43
CA TRP A 53 -4.68 12.01 10.45
C TRP A 53 -4.77 12.64 11.84
N ASN A 54 -5.96 12.58 12.43
CA ASN A 54 -6.27 13.10 13.76
C ASN A 54 -6.95 12.02 14.62
N ARG A 55 -7.23 12.33 15.90
CA ARG A 55 -7.80 11.35 16.85
C ARG A 55 -9.20 10.85 16.48
N GLU A 56 -9.98 11.66 15.80
CA GLU A 56 -11.35 11.32 15.40
C GLU A 56 -11.34 10.31 14.25
N ASN A 57 -10.38 10.46 13.33
CA ASN A 57 -10.29 9.65 12.12
C ASN A 57 -9.38 8.43 12.26
N LEU A 58 -8.39 8.43 13.17
CA LEU A 58 -7.35 7.40 13.22
C LEU A 58 -7.90 5.97 13.33
N GLY A 59 -8.96 5.78 14.13
CA GLY A 59 -9.63 4.48 14.24
C GLY A 59 -10.27 4.01 12.93
N PHE A 60 -10.90 4.93 12.18
CA PHE A 60 -11.49 4.64 10.87
C PHE A 60 -10.41 4.35 9.82
N ILE A 61 -9.32 5.13 9.82
CA ILE A 61 -8.15 4.90 8.95
C ILE A 61 -7.61 3.48 9.16
N LYS A 62 -7.34 3.10 10.42
CA LYS A 62 -6.86 1.74 10.75
C LYS A 62 -7.82 0.65 10.27
N ALA A 63 -9.13 0.87 10.41
CA ALA A 63 -10.14 -0.09 9.97
C ALA A 63 -10.18 -0.26 8.45
N GLN A 64 -10.06 0.83 7.68
CA GLN A 64 -10.07 0.77 6.22
C GLN A 64 -8.84 0.07 5.67
N PHE A 65 -7.65 0.37 6.20
CA PHE A 65 -6.43 -0.36 5.82
C PHE A 65 -6.48 -1.83 6.27
N ALA A 66 -7.12 -2.17 7.39
CA ALA A 66 -7.33 -3.57 7.78
C ALA A 66 -8.27 -4.30 6.81
N GLY A 67 -9.35 -3.65 6.37
CA GLY A 67 -10.25 -4.21 5.36
C GLY A 67 -9.54 -4.41 4.01
N ALA A 68 -8.80 -3.40 3.55
CA ALA A 68 -8.03 -3.47 2.31
C ALA A 68 -6.97 -4.58 2.35
N GLU A 69 -6.29 -4.77 3.49
CA GLU A 69 -5.34 -5.89 3.67
C GLU A 69 -6.02 -7.25 3.48
N VAL A 70 -7.21 -7.45 4.06
CA VAL A 70 -7.96 -8.70 3.94
C VAL A 70 -8.33 -8.98 2.48
N ASP A 71 -8.84 -7.98 1.76
CA ASP A 71 -9.22 -8.15 0.36
C ASP A 71 -8.02 -8.44 -0.53
N LEU A 72 -6.88 -7.77 -0.30
CA LEU A 72 -5.63 -8.03 -1.00
C LEU A 72 -5.07 -9.43 -0.69
N ASP A 73 -5.20 -9.91 0.55
CA ASP A 73 -4.81 -11.28 0.92
C ASP A 73 -5.65 -12.32 0.18
N GLU A 74 -6.96 -12.10 0.08
CA GLU A 74 -7.85 -12.96 -0.72
C GLU A 74 -7.53 -12.88 -2.22
N ALA A 75 -7.22 -11.70 -2.76
CA ALA A 75 -6.80 -11.55 -4.15
C ALA A 75 -5.53 -12.37 -4.45
N VAL A 76 -4.53 -12.29 -3.57
CA VAL A 76 -3.29 -13.08 -3.66
C VAL A 76 -3.59 -14.58 -3.65
N LYS A 77 -4.50 -15.05 -2.77
CA LYS A 77 -4.90 -16.47 -2.74
C LYS A 77 -5.51 -16.91 -4.06
N VAL A 78 -6.40 -16.11 -4.65
CA VAL A 78 -7.01 -16.40 -5.95
C VAL A 78 -5.95 -16.47 -7.05
N LEU A 79 -5.05 -15.48 -7.13
CA LEU A 79 -3.98 -15.43 -8.13
C LEU A 79 -3.07 -16.67 -8.09
N TYR A 80 -2.74 -17.17 -6.90
CA TYR A 80 -1.96 -18.41 -6.75
C TYR A 80 -2.67 -19.69 -7.24
N THR A 81 -3.98 -19.65 -7.49
CA THR A 81 -4.73 -20.79 -8.05
C THR A 81 -4.80 -20.81 -9.58
N ILE A 82 -4.20 -19.81 -10.23
CA ILE A 82 -4.21 -19.70 -11.69
C ILE A 82 -3.07 -20.55 -12.26
N GLU A 83 -3.40 -21.45 -13.17
CA GLU A 83 -2.42 -22.18 -13.97
C GLU A 83 -2.18 -21.39 -15.27
N PRO A 84 -0.99 -20.80 -15.48
CA PRO A 84 -0.70 -20.02 -16.67
C PRO A 84 -0.59 -20.94 -17.90
N ALA A 85 -1.19 -20.52 -19.02
CA ALA A 85 -1.13 -21.26 -20.28
C ALA A 85 0.21 -21.08 -21.03
N ASN A 86 0.95 -20.01 -20.73
CA ASN A 86 2.25 -19.71 -21.34
C ASN A 86 3.13 -18.84 -20.42
N ASP A 87 4.40 -18.66 -20.82
CA ASP A 87 5.39 -17.91 -20.03
C ASP A 87 5.09 -16.41 -19.90
N GLU A 88 4.37 -15.82 -20.86
CA GLU A 88 3.98 -14.41 -20.80
C GLU A 88 2.89 -14.20 -19.75
N GLU A 89 1.82 -15.00 -19.81
CA GLU A 89 0.76 -15.01 -18.80
C GLU A 89 1.30 -15.32 -17.41
N LYS A 90 2.25 -16.26 -17.30
CA LYS A 90 2.93 -16.54 -16.03
C LYS A 90 3.62 -15.30 -15.46
N ARG A 91 4.39 -14.57 -16.27
CA ARG A 91 5.09 -13.35 -15.80
C ARG A 91 4.12 -12.28 -15.33
N THR A 92 3.01 -12.10 -16.03
CA THR A 92 1.95 -11.18 -15.64
C THR A 92 1.32 -11.58 -14.31
N ILE A 93 0.94 -12.85 -14.14
CA ILE A 93 0.36 -13.35 -12.88
C ILE A 93 1.37 -13.22 -11.72
N ASP A 94 2.62 -13.61 -11.94
CA ASP A 94 3.68 -13.49 -10.93
C ASP A 94 3.86 -12.03 -10.50
N ALA A 95 3.80 -11.07 -11.44
CA ALA A 95 3.87 -9.65 -11.12
C ALA A 95 2.64 -9.16 -10.34
N CYS A 96 1.43 -9.58 -10.72
CA CYS A 96 0.22 -9.29 -9.95
C CYS A 96 0.33 -9.80 -8.52
N VAL A 97 0.83 -11.02 -8.31
CA VAL A 97 1.04 -11.61 -6.99
C VAL A 97 2.00 -10.74 -6.16
N VAL A 98 3.14 -10.35 -6.72
CA VAL A 98 4.11 -9.49 -6.02
C VAL A 98 3.50 -8.13 -5.69
N MET A 99 2.81 -7.49 -6.63
CA MET A 99 2.18 -6.19 -6.41
C MET A 99 1.08 -6.26 -5.33
N CYS A 100 0.20 -7.26 -5.37
CA CYS A 100 -0.85 -7.44 -4.37
C CYS A 100 -0.26 -7.77 -3.00
N THR A 101 0.80 -8.58 -2.94
CA THR A 101 1.51 -8.88 -1.68
C THR A 101 2.14 -7.61 -1.11
N ALA A 102 2.81 -6.82 -1.94
CA ALA A 102 3.40 -5.55 -1.51
C ALA A 102 2.36 -4.53 -1.05
N ALA A 103 1.22 -4.41 -1.75
CA ALA A 103 0.12 -3.54 -1.34
C ALA A 103 -0.52 -4.01 -0.02
N LYS A 104 -0.68 -5.32 0.17
CA LYS A 104 -1.14 -5.91 1.42
C LYS A 104 -0.21 -5.57 2.58
N ASP A 105 1.09 -5.78 2.38
CA ASP A 105 2.10 -5.51 3.39
C ASP A 105 2.14 -4.01 3.73
N LEU A 106 1.96 -3.14 2.74
CA LEU A 106 1.82 -1.69 2.94
C LEU A 106 0.59 -1.37 3.80
N CYS A 107 -0.57 -1.97 3.52
CA CYS A 107 -1.78 -1.78 4.33
C CYS A 107 -1.54 -2.18 5.80
N ASN A 108 -0.87 -3.31 6.02
CA ASN A 108 -0.51 -3.76 7.36
C ASN A 108 0.42 -2.76 8.07
N VAL A 109 1.47 -2.29 7.40
CA VAL A 109 2.41 -1.28 7.94
C VAL A 109 1.69 0.02 8.30
N VAL A 110 0.79 0.48 7.42
CA VAL A 110 0.04 1.71 7.64
C VAL A 110 -0.91 1.60 8.83
N ARG A 111 -1.66 0.50 8.95
CA ARG A 111 -2.63 0.32 10.06
C ARG A 111 -1.98 0.00 11.41
N THR A 112 -0.71 -0.41 11.42
CA THR A 112 0.03 -0.76 12.65
C THR A 112 1.04 0.33 12.96
N ASP A 113 2.29 0.13 12.55
CA ASP A 113 3.44 0.94 12.96
C ASP A 113 3.23 2.44 12.65
N LEU A 114 2.74 2.78 11.45
CA LEU A 114 2.53 4.18 11.09
C LEU A 114 1.43 4.81 11.95
N ALA A 115 0.29 4.14 12.09
CA ALA A 115 -0.83 4.66 12.86
C ALA A 115 -0.51 4.80 14.35
N ASP A 116 0.25 3.86 14.92
CA ASP A 116 0.66 3.92 16.32
C ASP A 116 1.70 5.04 16.53
N GLY A 117 2.64 5.23 15.60
CA GLY A 117 3.54 6.39 15.57
C GLY A 117 2.78 7.73 15.48
N MET A 118 1.76 7.80 14.62
CA MET A 118 0.91 8.99 14.49
C MET A 118 0.08 9.26 15.76
N GLU A 119 -0.40 8.22 16.45
CA GLU A 119 -1.08 8.39 17.74
C GLU A 119 -0.18 9.07 18.77
N HIS A 120 1.09 8.67 18.85
CA HIS A 120 2.08 9.30 19.72
C HIS A 120 2.38 10.74 19.30
N MET A 121 2.47 11.04 18.00
CA MET A 121 2.63 12.42 17.51
C MET A 121 1.46 13.31 17.94
N LEU A 122 0.22 12.83 17.81
CA LEU A 122 -0.99 13.55 18.22
C LEU A 122 -1.08 13.75 19.74
N LYS A 123 -0.51 12.84 20.54
CA LYS A 123 -0.37 13.03 22.00
C LYS A 123 0.72 14.04 22.32
N ALA A 124 1.83 14.02 21.60
CA ALA A 124 2.90 14.98 21.78
C ALA A 124 2.43 16.42 21.52
N GLU A 125 1.62 16.63 20.48
CA GLU A 125 0.99 17.91 20.17
C GLU A 125 0.09 18.40 21.31
N GLU A 126 -0.80 17.54 21.83
CA GLU A 126 -1.67 17.91 22.96
C GLU A 126 -0.88 18.29 24.22
N TYR A 127 0.21 17.57 24.53
CA TYR A 127 1.07 17.94 25.65
C TYR A 127 1.75 19.29 25.40
N ALA A 128 2.23 19.54 24.18
CA ALA A 128 2.86 20.81 23.80
C ALA A 128 1.87 21.99 23.93
N ASP A 129 0.62 21.82 23.50
CA ASP A 129 -0.45 22.82 23.64
C ASP A 129 -0.74 23.16 25.11
N ARG A 130 -0.62 22.17 25.99
CA ARG A 130 -0.74 22.33 27.44
C ARG A 130 0.54 22.86 28.10
N LYS A 131 1.57 23.18 27.31
CA LYS A 131 2.91 23.61 27.74
C LYS A 131 3.66 22.55 28.56
N ASP A 132 3.26 21.28 28.46
CA ASP A 132 3.97 20.16 29.06
C ASP A 132 5.00 19.59 28.06
N MET A 133 6.15 20.25 27.98
CA MET A 133 7.22 19.84 27.08
C MET A 133 7.88 18.51 27.49
N THR A 134 7.71 18.09 28.75
CA THR A 134 8.24 16.80 29.22
C THR A 134 7.38 15.66 28.70
N GLY A 135 6.05 15.80 28.83
CA GLY A 135 5.07 14.89 28.23
C GLY A 135 5.23 14.81 26.71
N ALA A 136 5.32 15.96 26.04
CA ALA A 136 5.51 16.01 24.58
C ALA A 136 6.77 15.25 24.14
N LYS A 137 7.90 15.51 24.79
CA LYS A 137 9.16 14.81 24.50
C LYS A 137 9.09 13.31 24.79
N SER A 138 8.34 12.90 25.81
CA SER A 138 8.12 11.48 26.12
C SER A 138 7.34 10.76 25.02
N GLU A 139 6.29 11.37 24.49
CA GLU A 139 5.51 10.79 23.39
C GLU A 139 6.32 10.72 22.08
N LEU A 140 7.11 11.77 21.76
CA LEU A 140 8.01 11.73 20.59
C LEU A 140 9.06 10.60 20.68
N LYS A 141 9.50 10.25 21.89
CA LYS A 141 10.39 9.09 22.12
C LYS A 141 9.72 7.76 21.80
N LEU A 142 8.41 7.66 22.01
CA LEU A 142 7.62 6.47 21.70
C LEU A 142 7.25 6.43 20.21
N ALA A 143 6.96 7.56 19.58
CA ALA A 143 6.68 7.63 18.14
C ALA A 143 7.88 7.20 17.27
N LYS A 144 9.10 7.56 17.71
CA LYS A 144 10.34 7.31 16.95
C LYS A 144 10.56 5.83 16.56
N PRO A 145 10.55 4.85 17.48
CA PRO A 145 10.72 3.45 17.09
C PRO A 145 9.65 2.98 16.11
N GLU A 146 8.39 3.41 16.27
CA GLU A 146 7.31 3.03 15.34
C GLU A 146 7.57 3.51 13.90
N PHE A 147 8.01 4.76 13.73
CA PHE A 147 8.40 5.26 12.39
C PHE A 147 9.68 4.63 11.85
N VAL A 148 10.62 4.25 12.71
CA VAL A 148 11.82 3.49 12.30
C VAL A 148 11.41 2.11 11.77
N ASP A 149 10.51 1.41 12.46
CA ASP A 149 10.03 0.10 12.07
C ASP A 149 9.18 0.18 10.79
N THR A 150 8.34 1.20 10.67
CA THR A 150 7.60 1.54 9.44
C THR A 150 8.56 1.68 8.26
N ARG A 151 9.64 2.47 8.44
CA ARG A 151 10.67 2.68 7.41
C ARG A 151 11.37 1.37 7.01
N ILE A 152 11.75 0.54 7.98
CA ILE A 152 12.42 -0.75 7.72
C ILE A 152 11.50 -1.67 6.92
N LYS A 153 10.22 -1.79 7.30
CA LYS A 153 9.25 -2.62 6.58
C LYS A 153 8.99 -2.08 5.18
N LEU A 154 8.92 -0.76 5.01
CA LEU A 154 8.75 -0.15 3.69
C LEU A 154 9.96 -0.40 2.77
N GLN A 155 11.18 -0.43 3.30
CA GLN A 155 12.38 -0.84 2.54
C GLN A 155 12.30 -2.31 2.07
N GLN A 156 11.72 -3.20 2.90
CA GLN A 156 11.51 -4.59 2.51
C GLN A 156 10.48 -4.70 1.38
N ILE A 157 9.37 -3.95 1.47
CA ILE A 157 8.35 -3.85 0.42
C ILE A 157 8.98 -3.32 -0.87
N GLN A 158 9.77 -2.24 -0.79
CA GLN A 158 10.49 -1.66 -1.92
C GLN A 158 11.40 -2.69 -2.60
N ALA A 159 12.19 -3.44 -1.82
CA ALA A 159 13.08 -4.47 -2.34
C ALA A 159 12.30 -5.59 -3.06
N HIS A 160 11.14 -5.98 -2.53
CA HIS A 160 10.28 -6.99 -3.14
C HIS A 160 9.74 -6.54 -4.50
N VAL A 161 9.19 -5.32 -4.58
CA VAL A 161 8.65 -4.75 -5.83
C VAL A 161 9.76 -4.48 -6.85
N ASN A 162 10.94 -4.07 -6.40
CA ASN A 162 12.11 -3.89 -7.27
C ASN A 162 12.66 -5.20 -7.85
N GLY A 163 12.26 -6.35 -7.31
CA GLY A 163 12.53 -7.66 -7.91
C GLY A 163 11.83 -7.87 -9.25
N ILE A 164 10.77 -7.11 -9.56
CA ILE A 164 10.08 -7.18 -10.86
C ILE A 164 10.74 -6.22 -11.85
N SER A 165 11.17 -6.76 -13.01
CA SER A 165 11.62 -5.97 -14.15
C SER A 165 10.41 -5.38 -14.89
N VAL A 166 10.39 -4.05 -15.02
CA VAL A 166 9.36 -3.33 -15.80
C VAL A 166 9.37 -3.75 -17.28
N HIS A 167 10.53 -4.15 -17.81
CA HIS A 167 10.66 -4.56 -19.21
C HIS A 167 10.10 -5.96 -19.49
N ASP A 168 9.91 -6.76 -18.43
CA ASP A 168 9.42 -8.14 -18.54
C ASP A 168 7.89 -8.19 -18.59
N LEU A 169 7.23 -7.05 -18.38
CA LEU A 169 5.78 -6.87 -18.44
C LEU A 169 5.31 -6.32 -19.79
N PRO A 170 4.06 -6.65 -20.19
CA PRO A 170 3.34 -5.98 -21.27
C PRO A 170 3.36 -4.46 -21.13
N ALA A 171 3.36 -3.74 -22.25
CA ALA A 171 3.57 -2.29 -22.27
C ALA A 171 2.53 -1.52 -21.43
N GLU A 172 1.28 -2.00 -21.44
CA GLU A 172 0.15 -1.51 -20.66
C GLU A 172 0.37 -1.60 -19.13
N GLU A 173 1.11 -2.59 -18.65
CA GLU A 173 1.32 -2.84 -17.21
C GLU A 173 2.54 -2.10 -16.65
N ARG A 174 3.45 -1.66 -17.52
CA ARG A 174 4.71 -0.98 -17.13
C ARG A 174 4.48 0.30 -16.35
N GLY A 175 3.47 1.06 -16.76
CA GLY A 175 3.11 2.34 -16.13
C GLY A 175 2.70 2.13 -14.68
N MET A 176 1.90 1.10 -14.42
CA MET A 176 1.42 0.77 -13.07
C MET A 176 2.55 0.37 -12.13
N LEU A 177 3.42 -0.56 -12.54
CA LEU A 177 4.55 -0.96 -11.71
C LEU A 177 5.48 0.22 -11.43
N THR A 178 5.70 1.09 -12.41
CA THR A 178 6.52 2.30 -12.26
C THR A 178 5.90 3.26 -11.24
N SER A 179 4.60 3.56 -11.37
CA SER A 179 3.87 4.42 -10.44
C SER A 179 3.89 3.88 -9.01
N PHE A 180 3.67 2.57 -8.84
CA PHE A 180 3.68 1.94 -7.52
C PHE A 180 5.06 2.00 -6.86
N LYS A 181 6.13 1.73 -7.61
CA LYS A 181 7.52 1.91 -7.13
C LYS A 181 7.78 3.35 -6.70
N MET A 182 7.36 4.33 -7.50
CA MET A 182 7.52 5.74 -7.16
C MET A 182 6.79 6.12 -5.87
N SER A 183 5.56 5.64 -5.66
CA SER A 183 4.83 5.91 -4.40
C SER A 183 5.54 5.33 -3.17
N ILE A 184 6.14 4.14 -3.29
CA ILE A 184 6.94 3.55 -2.20
C ILE A 184 8.18 4.41 -1.94
N ASP A 185 8.87 4.87 -2.99
CA ASP A 185 10.07 5.71 -2.88
C ASP A 185 9.75 7.06 -2.20
N GLU A 186 8.67 7.71 -2.62
CA GLU A 186 8.20 8.96 -2.02
C GLU A 186 7.84 8.79 -0.55
N PHE A 187 7.13 7.71 -0.21
CA PHE A 187 6.76 7.45 1.18
C PHE A 187 7.99 7.13 2.05
N LEU A 188 8.95 6.37 1.52
CA LEU A 188 10.19 6.07 2.21
C LEU A 188 11.03 7.32 2.45
N HIS A 189 11.05 8.24 1.49
CA HIS A 189 11.71 9.53 1.63
C HIS A 189 11.08 10.36 2.76
N MET A 190 9.75 10.52 2.77
CA MET A 190 9.04 11.24 3.83
C MET A 190 9.29 10.63 5.22
N LEU A 191 9.24 9.30 5.35
CA LEU A 191 9.55 8.62 6.62
C LEU A 191 10.99 8.82 7.06
N THR A 192 11.93 8.87 6.12
CA THR A 192 13.34 9.13 6.42
C THR A 192 13.53 10.53 7.00
N GLU A 193 12.93 11.55 6.37
CA GLU A 193 12.97 12.93 6.87
C GLU A 193 12.30 13.08 8.24
N LEU A 194 11.19 12.37 8.47
CA LEU A 194 10.52 12.35 9.77
C LEU A 194 11.41 11.73 10.85
N VAL A 195 12.01 10.57 10.58
CA VAL A 195 12.91 9.90 11.52
C VAL A 195 14.14 10.76 11.82
N ASP A 196 14.71 11.43 10.82
CA ASP A 196 15.85 12.32 10.99
C ASP A 196 15.47 13.56 11.82
N THR A 197 14.28 14.11 11.59
CA THR A 197 13.73 15.18 12.43
C THR A 197 13.61 14.71 13.88
N LEU A 198 13.03 13.54 14.11
CA LEU A 198 12.89 12.96 15.45
C LEU A 198 14.27 12.70 16.11
N ASN A 199 15.29 12.31 15.35
CA ASN A 199 16.66 12.17 15.85
C ASN A 199 17.27 13.47 16.37
N THR A 200 16.82 14.63 15.88
CA THR A 200 17.33 15.95 16.32
C THR A 200 16.60 16.50 17.53
N VAL A 201 15.30 16.21 17.68
CA VAL A 201 14.45 16.79 18.74
C VAL A 201 14.33 15.91 19.98
N VAL A 202 14.54 14.60 19.85
CA VAL A 202 14.45 13.61 20.93
C VAL A 202 15.81 13.32 21.55
#